data_AF-A0AAN8ET40-F1
#
_entry.id   AF-A0AAN8ET40-F1
#
_cell.length_a   1.000
_cell.length_b   1.000
_cell.length_c   1.000
_cell.angle_alpha   90.00
_cell.angle_beta   90.00
_cell.angle_gamma   90.00
#
_symmetry.space_group_name_H-M   'P 1'
#
loop_
_entity.id
_entity.type
_entity.pdbx_description
1 polymer ?
#
loop_
_entity_poly.entity_id
_entity_poly.type
_entity_poly.pdbx_seq_one_letter_code
_entity_poly.pdbx_strand_id
1 'polypeptide(L)'
;MGWRLVSLPVAAAAALMRALLLLTTTATLIALLPVLANAHAILNDDHVVHTALGSIRGVPQSFQGKRVSAFLGVPFARPPVGIRRFAKPEMVQPWSGE
;
A
#
# COMPACT_ATOMS: atom_id res chain seq x y z
N MET A 1 60.31 14.67 32.36
CA MET A 1 59.58 13.59 31.65
C MET A 1 58.09 13.77 31.88
N GLY A 2 57.39 14.42 30.95
CA GLY A 2 55.96 14.67 31.04
C GLY A 2 55.15 13.51 30.46
N TRP A 3 54.29 12.92 31.28
CA TRP A 3 53.27 11.97 30.85
C TRP A 3 51.90 12.57 31.17
N ARG A 4 51.45 13.50 30.32
CA ARG A 4 50.04 13.95 30.34
C ARG A 4 49.21 12.91 29.62
N LEU A 5 48.60 12.02 30.39
CA LEU A 5 47.56 11.10 29.94
C LEU A 5 46.37 11.94 29.43
N VAL A 6 46.14 11.91 28.12
CA VAL A 6 44.96 12.47 27.47
C VAL A 6 43.83 11.45 27.63
N SER A 7 43.12 11.51 28.76
CA SER A 7 41.82 10.84 28.89
C SER A 7 40.76 11.74 28.26
N LEU A 8 40.24 11.33 27.10
CA LEU A 8 38.96 11.87 26.62
C LEU A 8 37.92 11.65 27.74
N PRO A 9 37.14 12.67 28.13
CA PRO A 9 36.22 12.55 29.26
C PRO A 9 35.16 11.51 28.90
N VAL A 10 34.89 10.57 29.80
CA VAL A 10 33.87 9.51 29.67
C VAL A 10 32.51 10.07 29.20
N ALA A 11 32.22 11.33 29.53
CA ALA A 11 31.07 12.09 29.05
C ALA A 11 31.01 12.25 27.52
N ALA A 12 32.15 12.48 26.84
CA ALA A 12 32.21 12.60 25.39
C ALA A 12 31.94 11.26 24.69
N ALA A 13 32.45 10.15 25.24
CA ALA A 13 32.18 8.82 24.73
C ALA A 13 30.69 8.43 24.87
N ALA A 14 30.07 8.75 26.01
CA ALA A 14 28.63 8.54 26.22
C ALA A 14 27.78 9.41 25.28
N ALA A 15 28.17 10.65 25.03
CA ALA A 15 27.49 11.54 24.07
C ALA A 15 27.57 11.01 22.63
N LEU A 16 28.73 10.52 22.21
CA LEU A 16 28.92 9.90 20.89
C LEU A 16 28.09 8.62 20.74
N MET A 17 28.04 7.78 21.77
CA MET A 17 27.24 6.55 21.75
C MET A 17 25.74 6.85 21.65
N ARG A 18 25.24 7.85 22.38
CA ARG A 18 23.85 8.33 22.28
C ARG A 18 23.57 8.92 20.90
N ALA A 19 24.47 9.72 20.36
CA ALA A 19 24.33 10.29 19.01
C ALA A 19 24.28 9.20 17.94
N LEU A 20 25.12 8.16 18.05
CA LEU A 20 25.12 7.03 17.12
C LEU A 20 23.83 6.20 17.22
N LEU A 21 23.31 5.95 18.43
CA LEU A 21 22.03 5.27 18.64
C LEU A 21 20.84 6.07 18.08
N LEU A 22 20.87 7.41 18.17
CA LEU A 22 19.83 8.27 17.57
C LEU A 22 19.92 8.28 16.03
N LEU A 23 21.13 8.29 15.48
CA LEU A 23 21.35 8.22 14.03
C LEU A 23 20.90 6.88 13.43
N THR A 24 21.19 5.76 14.09
CA THR A 24 20.77 4.44 13.58
C THR A 24 19.26 4.23 13.69
N THR A 25 18.63 4.67 14.78
CA THR A 25 17.17 4.56 14.96
C THR A 25 16.40 5.47 14.00
N THR A 26 16.91 6.68 13.72
CA THR A 26 16.31 7.56 12.71
C THR A 26 16.50 7.01 11.30
N ALA A 27 17.66 6.47 10.96
CA ALA A 27 17.90 5.85 9.65
C ALA A 27 16.99 4.63 9.41
N THR A 28 16.79 3.76 10.42
CA THR A 28 15.87 2.62 10.29
C THR A 28 14.41 3.06 10.18
N LEU A 29 14.00 4.10 10.91
CA LEU A 29 12.65 4.67 10.78
C LEU A 29 12.38 5.21 9.38
N ILE A 30 13.35 5.94 8.81
CA ILE A 30 13.27 6.48 7.44
C ILE A 30 13.22 5.35 6.41
N ALA A 31 14.01 4.29 6.57
CA ALA A 31 13.99 3.14 5.67
C ALA A 31 12.65 2.37 5.72
N LEU A 32 11.95 2.40 6.86
CA LEU A 32 10.68 1.70 7.06
C LEU A 32 9.46 2.48 6.54
N LEU A 33 9.52 3.81 6.50
CA LEU A 33 8.45 4.69 6.01
C LEU A 33 7.85 4.28 4.64
N PRO A 34 8.63 4.01 3.57
CA PRO A 34 8.07 3.63 2.28
C PRO A 34 7.37 2.27 2.28
N VAL A 35 7.80 1.33 3.14
CA VAL A 35 7.14 0.03 3.32
C VAL A 35 5.76 0.23 3.97
N LEU A 36 5.69 1.07 5.01
CA LEU A 36 4.42 1.43 5.66
C LEU A 36 3.47 2.16 4.72
N ALA A 37 3.96 3.11 3.93
CA ALA A 37 3.15 3.86 2.97
C ALA A 37 2.54 2.94 1.89
N ASN A 38 3.32 1.98 1.38
CA ASN A 38 2.82 0.99 0.42
C ASN A 38 1.76 0.07 1.05
N ALA A 39 1.97 -0.38 2.29
CA ALA A 39 0.98 -1.18 3.00
C ALA A 39 -0.33 -0.40 3.22
N HIS A 40 -0.23 0.87 3.61
CA HIS A 40 -1.40 1.75 3.77
C HIS A 40 -2.17 1.91 2.45
N ALA A 41 -1.48 2.13 1.32
CA ALA A 41 -2.14 2.25 0.01
C ALA A 41 -2.83 0.95 -0.43
N ILE A 42 -2.30 -0.22 -0.07
CA ILE A 42 -2.94 -1.52 -0.34
C ILE A 42 -4.18 -1.72 0.54
N LEU A 43 -4.15 -1.21 1.77
CA LEU A 43 -5.21 -1.40 2.76
C LEU A 43 -6.31 -0.34 2.68
N ASN A 44 -6.05 0.84 2.10
CA ASN A 44 -7.06 1.89 1.94
C ASN A 44 -8.04 1.58 0.79
N ASP A 45 -9.27 2.07 0.92
CA ASP A 45 -10.38 1.98 -0.07
C ASP A 45 -10.12 2.72 -1.40
N ASP A 46 -8.87 2.96 -1.77
CA ASP A 46 -8.43 3.73 -2.95
C ASP A 46 -8.86 3.11 -4.30
N HIS A 47 -9.53 1.96 -4.27
CA HIS A 47 -9.96 1.23 -5.47
C HIS A 47 -11.47 0.95 -5.48
N VAL A 48 -12.27 1.65 -4.69
CA VAL A 48 -13.73 1.59 -4.81
C VAL A 48 -14.20 2.61 -5.84
N VAL A 49 -14.99 2.17 -6.83
CA VAL A 49 -15.65 3.05 -7.81
C VAL A 49 -17.16 2.89 -7.75
N HIS A 50 -17.87 4.00 -7.90
CA HIS A 50 -19.34 4.01 -7.94
C HIS A 50 -19.83 4.03 -9.38
N THR A 51 -20.71 3.08 -9.73
CA THR A 51 -21.37 3.01 -11.03
C THR A 51 -22.87 3.24 -10.90
N ALA A 52 -23.57 3.36 -12.02
CA ALA A 52 -25.04 3.45 -12.02
C ALA A 52 -25.74 2.20 -11.46
N LEU A 53 -25.05 1.05 -11.41
CA LEU A 53 -25.60 -0.23 -10.97
C LEU A 53 -25.14 -0.63 -9.56
N GLY A 54 -24.13 0.03 -9.00
CA GLY A 54 -23.56 -0.33 -7.70
C GLY A 54 -22.10 0.03 -7.60
N SER A 55 -21.52 -0.17 -6.43
CA SER A 55 -20.09 0.04 -6.20
C SER A 55 -19.29 -1.19 -6.61
N ILE A 56 -18.03 -1.00 -6.99
CA ILE A 56 -17.11 -2.07 -7.37
C ILE A 56 -15.78 -1.83 -6.68
N ARG A 57 -15.27 -2.84 -5.98
CA ARG A 57 -13.91 -2.85 -5.46
C ARG A 57 -12.91 -3.44 -6.44
N GLY A 58 -11.90 -2.65 -6.79
CA GLY A 58 -10.75 -3.07 -7.58
C GLY A 58 -9.58 -3.56 -6.71
N VAL A 59 -8.53 -4.05 -7.37
CA VAL A 59 -7.27 -4.47 -6.75
C VAL A 59 -6.08 -3.76 -7.40
N PRO A 60 -5.04 -3.41 -6.64
CA PRO A 60 -3.83 -2.84 -7.23
C PRO A 60 -3.08 -3.92 -8.02
N GLN A 61 -2.66 -3.59 -9.24
CA GLN A 61 -1.85 -4.45 -10.10
C GLN A 61 -0.69 -3.68 -10.74
N SER A 62 0.34 -4.40 -11.17
CA SER A 62 1.43 -3.84 -11.96
C SER A 62 1.27 -4.26 -13.42
N PHE A 63 1.23 -3.31 -14.33
CA PHE A 63 1.17 -3.54 -15.77
C PHE A 63 2.23 -2.68 -16.47
N GLN A 64 3.16 -3.34 -17.17
CA GLN A 64 4.29 -2.67 -17.85
C GLN A 64 5.09 -1.71 -16.94
N GLY A 65 5.36 -2.15 -15.70
CA GLY A 65 6.10 -1.36 -14.71
C GLY A 65 5.32 -0.19 -14.10
N LYS A 66 4.03 -0.02 -14.44
CA LYS A 66 3.14 0.98 -13.84
C LYS A 66 2.15 0.34 -12.90
N ARG A 67 1.89 1.00 -11.77
CA ARG A 67 0.82 0.60 -10.85
C ARG A 67 -0.52 1.08 -11.40
N VAL A 68 -1.50 0.18 -11.46
CA VAL A 68 -2.85 0.40 -11.98
C VAL A 68 -3.88 -0.20 -11.02
N SER A 69 -5.12 0.28 -11.09
CA SER A 69 -6.26 -0.35 -10.42
C SER A 69 -6.97 -1.28 -11.41
N ALA A 70 -7.11 -2.55 -11.07
CA ALA A 70 -7.78 -3.55 -11.88
C ALA A 70 -9.16 -3.89 -11.31
N PHE A 71 -10.19 -3.79 -12.15
CA PHE A 71 -11.58 -4.12 -11.81
C PHE A 71 -11.97 -5.35 -12.63
N LEU A 72 -11.99 -6.53 -11.99
CA LEU A 72 -12.11 -7.81 -12.67
C LEU A 72 -13.45 -8.48 -12.33
N GLY A 73 -14.02 -9.21 -13.30
CA GLY A 73 -15.27 -9.94 -13.09
C GLY A 73 -16.53 -9.06 -12.94
N VAL A 74 -16.46 -7.80 -13.39
CA VAL A 74 -17.60 -6.86 -13.29
C VAL A 74 -18.79 -7.34 -14.12
N PRO A 75 -19.97 -7.58 -13.51
CA PRO A 75 -21.13 -8.04 -14.23
C PRO A 75 -21.73 -6.91 -15.07
N PHE A 76 -21.83 -7.12 -16.39
CA PHE A 76 -22.43 -6.15 -17.33
C PHE A 76 -23.75 -6.64 -17.97
N ALA A 77 -23.98 -7.95 -17.94
CA ALA A 77 -25.20 -8.58 -18.43
C ALA A 77 -25.54 -9.81 -17.58
N ARG A 78 -26.81 -10.21 -17.58
CA ARG A 78 -27.25 -11.43 -16.91
C ARG A 78 -26.61 -12.66 -17.57
N PRO A 79 -26.32 -13.74 -16.81
CA PRO A 79 -25.74 -14.95 -17.38
C PRO A 79 -26.57 -15.48 -18.57
N PRO A 80 -25.95 -15.70 -19.75
CA PRO A 80 -26.64 -16.11 -20.99
C PRO A 80 -26.89 -17.63 -21.01
N VAL A 81 -27.49 -18.15 -19.94
CA VAL A 81 -27.77 -19.57 -19.74
C VAL A 81 -29.27 -19.87 -19.82
N GLY A 82 -29.64 -21.13 -20.03
CA GLY A 82 -31.04 -21.57 -20.14
C GLY A 82 -31.77 -20.87 -21.29
N ILE A 83 -32.93 -20.28 -20.99
CA ILE A 83 -33.76 -19.55 -21.96
C ILE A 83 -33.07 -18.33 -22.58
N ARG A 84 -31.99 -17.82 -21.94
CA ARG A 84 -31.22 -16.67 -22.43
C ARG A 84 -30.13 -17.08 -23.43
N ARG A 85 -29.91 -18.38 -23.63
CA ARG A 85 -28.94 -18.85 -24.62
C ARG A 85 -29.39 -18.39 -26.01
N PHE A 86 -28.48 -17.80 -26.78
CA PHE A 86 -28.73 -17.21 -28.10
C PHE A 86 -29.66 -15.98 -28.12
N ALA A 87 -30.14 -15.50 -26.96
CA ALA A 87 -30.88 -14.24 -26.87
C ALA A 87 -29.92 -13.04 -26.82
N LYS A 88 -30.46 -11.83 -27.03
CA LYS A 88 -29.70 -10.59 -26.80
C LYS A 88 -29.30 -10.49 -25.32
N PRO A 89 -28.12 -9.93 -24.98
CA PRO A 89 -27.74 -9.69 -23.60
C PRO A 89 -28.76 -8.84 -22.86
N GLU A 90 -29.13 -9.26 -21.66
CA GLU A 90 -30.02 -8.52 -20.78
C GLU A 90 -29.20 -7.81 -19.70
N MET A 91 -29.49 -6.55 -19.40
CA MET A 91 -28.76 -5.80 -18.36
C MET A 91 -28.97 -6.44 -16.98
N VAL A 92 -27.90 -6.41 -16.15
CA VAL A 92 -27.98 -6.84 -14.74
C VAL A 92 -28.78 -5.85 -13.92
N GLN A 93 -29.37 -6.33 -12.83
CA GLN A 93 -30.00 -5.45 -11.85
C GLN A 93 -28.93 -4.75 -11.02
N PRO A 94 -29.21 -3.55 -10.49
CA PRO A 94 -28.35 -2.92 -9.51
C PRO A 94 -28.13 -3.82 -8.28
N TRP A 95 -26.95 -3.71 -7.67
CA TRP A 95 -26.57 -4.45 -6.46
C TRP A 95 -26.24 -3.51 -5.31
N SER A 96 -26.36 -4.02 -4.09
CA SER A 96 -25.96 -3.32 -2.86
C SER A 96 -24.59 -3.84 -2.39
N GLY A 97 -23.71 -2.93 -1.98
CA GLY A 97 -22.35 -3.26 -1.55
C GLY A 97 -21.30 -2.98 -2.61
N GLU A 98 -20.11 -3.56 -2.44
CA GLU A 98 -18.88 -3.35 -3.23
C GLU A 98 -18.24 -4.66 -3.71
#